data_AF-A0A0R2XBI1-F1
#
_entry.id   AF-A0A0R2XBI1-F1
#
_cell.length_a   1.000
_cell.length_b   1.000
_cell.length_c   1.000
_cell.angle_alpha   90.00
_cell.angle_beta   90.00
_cell.angle_gamma   90.00
#
_symmetry.space_group_name_H-M   'P 1'
#
loop_
_entity.id
_entity.type
_entity.pdbx_description
1 polymer ?
#
loop_
_entity_poly.entity_id
_entity_poly.type
_entity_poly.pdbx_seq_one_letter_code
_entity_poly.pdbx_strand_id
1 'polypeptide(L)'
;MKIGILTYHAEYNFGANLQAYTTALYLQSLGHEAKIIDYGREATIPKYRKIVPKEQWSAHDSFVENRLPLTQAVNTKDELITVVRREKFDGIIVGADAVWSYGETEKQMPVYFLDWFFDTPDISKIPTAAMSVANMSLGFAHLNEVDKAKLKNVISKFSYLTVRDNWTRTAVNEHIFAGENCVELLNPDPVVVLKDLLEDKLDTLGLVEANDKYILFTFPVGAKAPEKWFNKFKVHANARGYKVGELPLPEGTSGFDFDFVIPYPIDPLQWYLWLMHSSGFVGMRFHPVVSCISAGVPFISIDSYGSSSSFVKVLSLLGFYRIS
;
A
#
# COMPACT_ATOMS: atom_id res chain seq x y z
N MET A 1 -3.46 -4.36 25.31
CA MET A 1 -2.50 -3.26 25.13
C MET A 1 -3.13 -2.19 24.28
N LYS A 2 -2.77 -0.92 24.49
CA LYS A 2 -3.07 0.19 23.60
C LYS A 2 -1.91 0.42 22.63
N ILE A 3 -2.15 0.24 21.35
CA ILE A 3 -1.11 0.19 20.31
C ILE A 3 -1.31 1.35 19.34
N GLY A 4 -0.26 2.16 19.16
CA GLY A 4 -0.21 3.20 18.13
C GLY A 4 0.32 2.65 16.82
N ILE A 5 -0.33 2.93 15.70
CA ILE A 5 0.10 2.52 14.35
C ILE A 5 0.47 3.79 13.58
N LEU A 6 1.72 3.90 13.14
CA LEU A 6 2.20 4.99 12.30
C LEU A 6 2.42 4.49 10.86
N THR A 7 1.55 4.91 9.95
CA THR A 7 1.55 4.43 8.57
C THR A 7 0.87 5.40 7.60
N TYR A 8 1.05 5.16 6.30
CA TYR A 8 0.28 5.84 5.26
C TYR A 8 -1.19 5.41 5.32
N HIS A 9 -2.06 6.38 5.49
CA HIS A 9 -3.51 6.16 5.62
C HIS A 9 -4.34 7.30 5.03
N ALA A 10 -3.74 8.47 4.78
CA ALA A 10 -4.39 9.70 4.33
C ALA A 10 -4.37 9.86 2.80
N GLU A 11 -3.59 9.03 2.12
CA GLU A 11 -3.47 8.99 0.67
C GLU A 11 -4.81 8.57 0.06
N TYR A 12 -5.19 9.20 -1.07
CA TYR A 12 -6.32 8.73 -1.88
C TYR A 12 -5.86 7.55 -2.73
N ASN A 13 -5.59 6.45 -2.03
CA ASN A 13 -5.07 5.20 -2.54
C ASN A 13 -5.74 4.05 -1.78
N PHE A 14 -6.49 3.21 -2.51
CA PHE A 14 -7.21 2.08 -1.92
C PHE A 14 -6.31 1.17 -1.08
N GLY A 15 -5.09 0.93 -1.56
CA GLY A 15 -4.12 0.10 -0.85
C GLY A 15 -3.68 0.67 0.49
N ALA A 16 -3.31 1.95 0.51
CA ALA A 16 -2.88 2.64 1.73
C ALA A 16 -4.00 2.64 2.79
N ASN A 17 -5.26 2.89 2.37
CA ASN A 17 -6.38 2.86 3.31
C ASN A 17 -6.66 1.43 3.81
N LEU A 18 -6.62 0.42 2.93
CA LEU A 18 -6.89 -0.97 3.30
C LEU A 18 -5.81 -1.57 4.20
N GLN A 19 -4.52 -1.30 3.95
CA GLN A 19 -3.46 -1.83 4.82
C GLN A 19 -3.53 -1.24 6.23
N ALA A 20 -3.86 0.06 6.36
CA ALA A 20 -4.06 0.71 7.65
C ALA A 20 -5.28 0.13 8.38
N TYR A 21 -6.40 0.00 7.67
CA TYR A 21 -7.63 -0.61 8.18
C TYR A 21 -7.40 -2.05 8.66
N THR A 22 -6.74 -2.86 7.83
CA THR A 22 -6.50 -4.28 8.13
C THR A 22 -5.57 -4.43 9.32
N THR A 23 -4.54 -3.60 9.44
CA THR A 23 -3.64 -3.61 10.61
C THR A 23 -4.40 -3.31 11.89
N ALA A 24 -5.26 -2.29 11.88
CA ALA A 24 -6.08 -1.95 13.04
C ALA A 24 -7.06 -3.07 13.40
N LEU A 25 -7.78 -3.63 12.41
CA LEU A 25 -8.70 -4.74 12.62
C LEU A 25 -8.01 -5.99 13.18
N TYR A 26 -6.85 -6.35 12.65
CA TYR A 26 -6.10 -7.52 13.10
C TYR A 26 -5.68 -7.39 14.57
N LEU A 27 -5.18 -6.22 14.98
CA LEU A 27 -4.85 -6.00 16.39
C LEU A 27 -6.09 -5.98 17.29
N GLN A 28 -7.21 -5.44 16.80
CA GLN A 28 -8.48 -5.45 17.52
C GLN A 28 -9.03 -6.86 17.70
N SER A 29 -8.91 -7.73 16.69
CA SER A 29 -9.34 -9.14 16.80
C SER A 29 -8.51 -9.93 17.81
N LEU A 30 -7.26 -9.51 18.07
CA LEU A 30 -6.40 -10.02 19.14
C LEU A 30 -6.71 -9.39 20.53
N GLY A 31 -7.74 -8.55 20.64
CA GLY A 31 -8.16 -7.92 21.90
C GLY A 31 -7.31 -6.71 22.31
N HIS A 32 -6.66 -6.04 21.36
CA HIS A 32 -5.90 -4.81 21.60
C HIS A 32 -6.70 -3.55 21.23
N GLU A 33 -6.43 -2.44 21.93
CA GLU A 33 -6.93 -1.12 21.53
C GLU A 33 -5.94 -0.55 20.50
N ALA A 34 -6.24 -0.69 19.20
CA ALA A 34 -5.42 -0.14 18.13
C ALA A 34 -5.89 1.27 17.75
N LYS A 35 -4.93 2.19 17.59
CA LYS A 35 -5.17 3.52 17.01
C LYS A 35 -4.18 3.86 15.91
N ILE A 36 -4.67 4.40 14.81
CA ILE A 36 -3.84 5.01 13.76
C ILE A 36 -3.41 6.39 14.24
N ILE A 37 -2.11 6.63 14.29
CA ILE A 37 -1.55 7.97 14.55
C ILE A 37 -1.80 8.81 13.30
N ASP A 38 -2.74 9.74 13.39
CA ASP A 38 -3.20 10.57 12.28
C ASP A 38 -2.14 11.64 11.92
N TYR A 39 -1.10 11.20 11.22
CA TYR A 39 0.01 12.05 10.79
C TYR A 39 -0.07 12.47 9.32
N GLY A 40 0.18 13.75 9.05
CA GLY A 40 0.56 14.25 7.73
C GLY A 40 -0.61 14.57 6.79
N ARG A 41 -1.86 14.50 7.27
CA ARG A 41 -3.05 14.81 6.46
C ARG A 41 -3.01 16.21 5.85
N GLU A 42 -2.54 17.22 6.58
CA GLU A 42 -2.50 18.61 6.09
C GLU A 42 -1.61 18.75 4.84
N ALA A 43 -0.47 18.03 4.82
CA ALA A 43 0.45 18.06 3.68
C ALA A 43 0.03 17.10 2.55
N THR A 44 -0.60 15.97 2.89
CA THR A 44 -0.95 14.91 1.94
C THR A 44 -2.22 15.22 1.16
N ILE A 45 -3.30 15.61 1.84
CA ILE A 45 -4.61 15.82 1.26
C ILE A 45 -4.54 16.79 0.06
N PRO A 46 -4.01 18.03 0.17
CA PRO A 46 -4.01 19.00 -0.94
C PRO A 46 -3.31 18.51 -2.22
N LYS A 47 -2.37 17.56 -2.12
CA LYS A 47 -1.69 16.98 -3.29
C LYS A 47 -2.63 16.08 -4.08
N TYR A 48 -3.29 15.15 -3.40
CA TYR A 48 -4.24 14.23 -4.05
C TYR A 48 -5.49 14.96 -4.54
N ARG A 49 -5.91 15.99 -3.80
CA ARG A 49 -7.04 16.85 -4.15
C ARG A 49 -6.93 17.56 -5.51
N LYS A 50 -5.73 17.62 -6.09
CA LYS A 50 -5.49 18.17 -7.44
C LYS A 50 -5.72 17.18 -8.57
N ILE A 51 -5.68 15.88 -8.28
CA ILE A 51 -5.68 14.81 -9.30
C ILE A 51 -6.85 13.84 -9.14
N VAL A 52 -7.44 13.75 -7.95
CA VAL A 52 -8.59 12.89 -7.64
C VAL A 52 -9.88 13.72 -7.70
N PRO A 53 -10.90 13.30 -8.49
CA PRO A 53 -12.22 13.93 -8.53
C PRO A 53 -12.90 14.08 -7.16
N LYS A 54 -13.76 15.11 -7.03
CA LYS A 54 -14.41 15.48 -5.77
C LYS A 54 -15.36 14.41 -5.22
N GLU A 55 -15.86 13.52 -6.06
CA GLU A 55 -16.73 12.45 -5.59
C GLU A 55 -15.89 11.35 -4.92
N GLN A 56 -14.72 11.04 -5.49
CA GLN A 56 -13.87 9.94 -5.04
C GLN A 56 -13.02 10.27 -3.83
N TRP A 57 -12.42 11.46 -3.79
CA TRP A 57 -11.66 11.87 -2.60
C TRP A 57 -12.55 11.88 -1.33
N SER A 58 -13.88 12.05 -1.46
CA SER A 58 -14.86 12.10 -0.38
C SER A 58 -15.21 10.69 0.08
N ALA A 59 -15.17 9.71 -0.83
CA ALA A 59 -15.23 8.29 -0.45
C ALA A 59 -13.98 7.88 0.35
N HIS A 60 -12.79 8.33 -0.04
CA HIS A 60 -11.57 8.11 0.74
C HIS A 60 -11.60 8.81 2.11
N ASP A 61 -11.96 10.10 2.14
CA ASP A 61 -12.08 10.87 3.40
C ASP A 61 -13.10 10.19 4.33
N SER A 62 -14.28 9.81 3.82
CA SER A 62 -15.31 9.09 4.58
C SER A 62 -14.82 7.74 5.11
N PHE A 63 -14.11 6.96 4.30
CA PHE A 63 -13.53 5.69 4.74
C PHE A 63 -12.55 5.88 5.90
N VAL A 64 -11.62 6.83 5.75
CA VAL A 64 -10.59 7.11 6.77
C VAL A 64 -11.23 7.61 8.06
N GLU A 65 -12.16 8.56 7.98
CA GLU A 65 -12.76 9.20 9.15
C GLU A 65 -13.74 8.28 9.90
N ASN A 66 -14.46 7.42 9.18
CA ASN A 66 -15.50 6.58 9.78
C ASN A 66 -15.04 5.16 10.13
N ARG A 67 -13.95 4.65 9.52
CA ARG A 67 -13.51 3.26 9.71
C ARG A 67 -12.14 3.12 10.38
N LEU A 68 -11.30 4.15 10.38
CA LEU A 68 -10.01 4.08 11.07
C LEU A 68 -10.13 4.64 12.50
N PRO A 69 -9.57 3.96 13.51
CA PRO A 69 -9.51 4.48 14.87
C PRO A 69 -8.40 5.54 14.98
N LEU A 70 -8.66 6.75 14.50
CA LEU A 70 -7.66 7.83 14.43
C LEU A 70 -7.35 8.45 15.81
N THR A 71 -6.12 8.87 16.03
CA THR A 71 -5.76 9.84 17.08
C THR A 71 -6.15 11.26 16.66
N GLN A 72 -5.88 12.26 17.51
CA GLN A 72 -5.84 13.65 17.05
C GLN A 72 -4.84 13.79 15.88
N ALA A 73 -5.25 14.52 14.84
CA ALA A 73 -4.43 14.85 13.69
C ALA A 73 -3.20 15.69 14.08
N VAL A 74 -2.06 15.36 13.45
CA VAL A 74 -0.75 15.99 13.66
C VAL A 74 0.06 16.03 12.36
N ASN A 75 0.99 16.97 12.27
CA ASN A 75 1.76 17.24 11.05
C ASN A 75 3.26 17.43 11.32
N THR A 76 3.70 17.47 12.58
CA THR A 76 5.11 17.66 12.93
C THR A 76 5.62 16.59 13.88
N LYS A 77 6.96 16.44 13.96
CA LYS A 77 7.64 15.55 14.92
C LYS A 77 7.32 15.92 16.37
N ASP A 78 7.22 17.20 16.70
CA ASP A 78 6.87 17.66 18.05
C ASP A 78 5.41 17.33 18.43
N GLU A 79 4.50 17.45 17.46
CA GLU A 79 3.11 17.06 17.64
C GLU A 79 2.96 15.53 17.77
N LEU A 80 3.73 14.75 17.01
CA LEU A 80 3.81 13.29 17.17
C LEU A 80 4.24 12.90 18.60
N ILE A 81 5.28 13.53 19.14
CA ILE A 81 5.70 13.34 20.54
C ILE A 81 4.54 13.64 21.49
N THR A 82 3.82 14.74 21.26
CA THR A 82 2.68 15.15 22.09
C THR A 82 1.54 14.11 22.04
N VAL A 83 1.23 13.57 20.87
CA VAL A 83 0.23 12.51 20.69
C VAL A 83 0.64 11.25 21.45
N VAL A 84 1.89 10.80 21.32
CA VAL A 84 2.38 9.60 22.01
C VAL A 84 2.25 9.76 23.54
N ARG A 85 2.64 10.92 24.08
CA ARG A 85 2.49 11.23 25.52
C ARG A 85 1.04 11.24 25.96
N ARG A 86 0.14 11.83 25.16
CA ARG A 86 -1.29 11.95 25.48
C ARG A 86 -1.99 10.60 25.42
N GLU A 87 -1.74 9.83 24.37
CA GLU A 87 -2.40 8.53 24.16
C GLU A 87 -1.88 7.45 25.12
N LYS A 88 -0.65 7.59 25.64
CA LYS A 88 -0.03 6.62 26.56
C LYS A 88 -0.01 5.20 25.99
N PHE A 89 0.53 5.06 24.79
CA PHE A 89 0.64 3.77 24.11
C PHE A 89 1.53 2.79 24.90
N ASP A 90 1.11 1.53 24.94
CA ASP A 90 1.91 0.41 25.45
C ASP A 90 2.93 -0.08 24.41
N GLY A 91 2.71 0.22 23.12
CA GLY A 91 3.59 -0.12 22.01
C GLY A 91 3.28 0.69 20.75
N ILE A 92 4.26 0.84 19.87
CA ILE A 92 4.10 1.53 18.58
C ILE A 92 4.52 0.60 17.43
N ILE A 93 3.68 0.51 16.40
CA ILE A 93 3.95 -0.23 15.17
C ILE A 93 4.12 0.77 14.02
N VAL A 94 5.16 0.58 13.21
CA VAL A 94 5.37 1.27 11.93
C VAL A 94 5.15 0.27 10.79
N GLY A 95 4.42 0.68 9.75
CA GLY A 95 4.12 -0.16 8.59
C GLY A 95 2.61 -0.32 8.35
N ALA A 96 2.16 -1.04 7.33
CA ALA A 96 2.90 -1.93 6.44
C ALA A 96 3.16 -1.37 5.02
N ASP A 97 2.92 -0.08 4.78
CA ASP A 97 3.12 0.50 3.45
C ASP A 97 4.61 0.85 3.18
N ALA A 98 4.88 1.55 2.08
CA ALA A 98 6.19 2.01 1.62
C ALA A 98 6.81 3.12 2.48
N VAL A 99 6.59 3.07 3.79
CA VAL A 99 6.94 4.08 4.79
C VAL A 99 8.46 4.18 5.02
N TRP A 100 9.24 3.20 4.59
CA TRP A 100 10.71 3.19 4.66
C TRP A 100 11.38 3.64 3.35
N SER A 101 10.66 4.43 2.55
CA SER A 101 11.24 5.11 1.39
C SER A 101 11.90 6.42 1.84
N TYR A 102 13.22 6.51 1.72
CA TYR A 102 13.99 7.75 1.90
C TYR A 102 14.41 8.23 0.51
N GLY A 103 13.78 9.30 0.02
CA GLY A 103 14.05 9.83 -1.32
C GLY A 103 15.30 10.70 -1.37
N GLU A 104 15.95 10.77 -2.54
CA GLU A 104 17.17 11.57 -2.75
C GLU A 104 16.97 13.08 -2.50
N THR A 105 15.74 13.57 -2.64
CA THR A 105 15.39 14.98 -2.43
C THR A 105 15.03 15.29 -0.98
N GLU A 106 14.89 14.27 -0.12
CA GLU A 106 14.52 14.45 1.28
C GLU A 106 15.71 14.96 2.08
N LYS A 107 15.54 16.13 2.71
CA LYS A 107 16.60 16.76 3.52
C LYS A 107 16.70 16.18 4.93
N GLN A 108 15.68 15.44 5.36
CA GLN A 108 15.57 14.91 6.71
C GLN A 108 15.08 13.46 6.65
N MET A 109 15.41 12.70 7.69
CA MET A 109 14.92 11.34 7.82
C MET A 109 13.38 11.33 7.91
N PRO A 110 12.69 10.52 7.07
CA PRO A 110 11.25 10.37 7.14
C PRO A 110 10.78 9.96 8.55
N VAL A 111 9.62 10.50 8.97
CA VAL A 111 9.10 10.31 10.34
C VAL A 111 8.89 8.85 10.72
N TYR A 112 8.67 7.97 9.74
CA TYR A 112 8.40 6.56 9.96
C TYR A 112 9.62 5.77 10.43
N PHE A 113 10.82 6.32 10.31
CA PHE A 113 11.99 5.70 10.93
C PHE A 113 12.04 5.93 12.44
N LEU A 114 11.25 6.87 13.00
CA LEU A 114 11.16 7.14 14.43
C LEU A 114 12.40 7.79 15.06
N ASP A 115 13.20 8.55 14.30
CA ASP A 115 14.31 9.34 14.85
C ASP A 115 13.85 10.27 15.99
N TRP A 116 12.77 11.02 15.76
CA TRP A 116 12.14 11.91 16.74
C TRP A 116 11.69 11.19 18.01
N PHE A 117 11.26 9.94 17.90
CA PHE A 117 10.78 9.16 19.03
C PHE A 117 11.96 8.64 19.85
N PHE A 118 12.97 8.06 19.19
CA PHE A 118 14.13 7.49 19.87
C PHE A 118 15.05 8.53 20.49
N ASP A 119 15.01 9.77 20.00
CA ASP A 119 15.73 10.92 20.58
C ASP A 119 14.97 11.59 21.74
N THR A 120 13.77 11.08 22.10
CA THR A 120 12.92 11.62 23.17
C THR A 120 12.89 10.68 24.40
N PRO A 121 13.68 10.94 25.46
CA PRO A 121 13.95 9.95 26.53
C PRO A 121 12.77 9.44 27.34
N ASP A 122 11.70 10.22 27.47
CA ASP A 122 10.53 9.85 28.26
C ASP A 122 9.59 8.87 27.53
N ILE A 123 9.54 8.91 26.19
CA ILE A 123 8.72 8.00 25.38
C ILE A 123 9.54 6.89 24.70
N SER A 124 10.85 7.07 24.51
CA SER A 124 11.71 6.13 23.77
C SER A 124 11.83 4.73 24.37
N LYS A 125 11.30 4.53 25.58
CA LYS A 125 11.21 3.25 26.28
C LYS A 125 10.00 2.40 25.87
N ILE A 126 9.02 2.99 25.19
CA ILE A 126 7.85 2.26 24.69
C ILE A 126 8.33 1.29 23.60
N PRO A 127 8.01 -0.01 23.68
CA PRO A 127 8.40 -0.99 22.66
C PRO A 127 7.92 -0.59 21.27
N THR A 128 8.78 -0.74 20.28
CA THR A 128 8.48 -0.38 18.88
C THR A 128 8.69 -1.56 17.95
N ALA A 129 7.82 -1.72 16.95
CA ALA A 129 7.96 -2.72 15.91
C ALA A 129 7.86 -2.08 14.53
N ALA A 130 8.75 -2.48 13.61
CA ALA A 130 8.57 -2.26 12.19
C ALA A 130 7.97 -3.53 11.61
N MET A 131 6.71 -3.45 11.16
CA MET A 131 5.94 -4.59 10.69
C MET A 131 5.59 -4.43 9.22
N SER A 132 6.13 -5.32 8.38
CA SER A 132 5.92 -5.30 6.92
C SER A 132 6.24 -3.96 6.27
N VAL A 133 7.19 -3.19 6.79
CA VAL A 133 7.61 -1.93 6.15
C VAL A 133 8.21 -2.22 4.77
N ALA A 134 8.00 -1.32 3.82
CA ALA A 134 8.57 -1.43 2.49
C ALA A 134 9.35 -0.18 2.08
N ASN A 135 10.31 -0.38 1.18
CA ASN A 135 11.02 0.66 0.45
C ASN A 135 10.67 0.50 -1.03
N MET A 136 10.03 1.50 -1.63
CA MET A 136 9.68 1.53 -3.06
C MET A 136 10.61 2.46 -3.87
N SER A 137 11.74 2.87 -3.29
CA SER A 137 12.78 3.68 -3.93
C SER A 137 14.00 2.84 -4.30
N LEU A 138 15.09 3.48 -4.74
CA LEU A 138 16.38 2.86 -5.03
C LEU A 138 17.17 2.48 -3.75
N GLY A 139 16.47 2.24 -2.63
CA GLY A 139 17.08 1.91 -1.35
C GLY A 139 17.75 3.12 -0.71
N PHE A 140 18.94 2.92 -0.16
CA PHE A 140 19.63 3.92 0.67
C PHE A 140 21.10 4.16 0.24
N ALA A 141 21.52 3.61 -0.90
CA ALA A 141 22.89 3.73 -1.37
C ALA A 141 23.32 5.19 -1.61
N HIS A 142 22.36 6.07 -1.95
CA HIS A 142 22.55 7.49 -2.20
C HIS A 142 22.83 8.31 -0.92
N LEU A 143 22.54 7.78 0.27
CA LEU A 143 22.76 8.50 1.52
C LEU A 143 24.26 8.64 1.80
N ASN A 144 24.65 9.77 2.43
CA ASN A 144 26.00 9.94 2.94
C ASN A 144 26.22 9.08 4.20
N GLU A 145 27.48 8.89 4.60
CA GLU A 145 27.84 8.03 5.74
C GLU A 145 27.27 8.50 7.08
N VAL A 146 27.05 9.81 7.27
CA VAL A 146 26.44 10.36 8.49
C VAL A 146 24.98 9.94 8.59
N ASP A 147 24.22 10.06 7.50
CA ASP A 147 22.81 9.70 7.47
C ASP A 147 22.61 8.18 7.49
N LYS A 148 23.50 7.40 6.86
CA LYS A 148 23.53 5.94 7.02
C LYS A 148 23.79 5.52 8.46
N ALA A 149 24.75 6.16 9.15
CA ALA A 149 25.04 5.85 10.54
C ALA A 149 23.85 6.17 11.47
N LYS A 150 23.19 7.31 11.25
CA LYS A 150 21.94 7.66 11.97
C LYS A 150 20.84 6.64 11.71
N LEU A 151 20.64 6.26 10.46
CA LEU A 151 19.63 5.29 10.08
C LEU A 151 19.92 3.90 10.67
N LYS A 152 21.18 3.44 10.62
CA LYS A 152 21.64 2.20 11.27
C LYS A 152 21.31 2.21 12.77
N ASN A 153 21.64 3.30 13.47
CA ASN A 153 21.34 3.47 14.88
C ASN A 153 19.84 3.40 15.18
N VAL A 154 19.01 4.05 14.36
CA VAL A 154 17.55 4.07 14.52
C VAL A 154 16.93 2.70 14.25
N ILE A 155 17.28 2.04 13.14
CA ILE A 155 16.77 0.70 12.80
C ILE A 155 17.12 -0.31 13.90
N SER A 156 18.32 -0.20 14.48
CA SER A 156 18.78 -1.11 15.55
C SER A 156 18.01 -0.97 16.87
N LYS A 157 17.19 0.06 17.04
CA LYS A 157 16.40 0.30 18.26
C LYS A 157 14.99 -0.30 18.21
N PHE A 158 14.53 -0.75 17.04
CA PHE A 158 13.24 -1.44 16.94
C PHE A 158 13.29 -2.76 17.72
N SER A 159 12.28 -2.99 18.56
CA SER A 159 12.15 -4.22 19.35
C SER A 159 11.78 -5.43 18.49
N TYR A 160 11.13 -5.20 17.35
CA TYR A 160 10.81 -6.22 16.36
C TYR A 160 10.89 -5.61 14.96
N LEU A 161 11.48 -6.34 14.02
CA LEU A 161 11.78 -5.84 12.68
C LEU A 161 11.45 -6.88 11.63
N THR A 162 10.52 -6.53 10.75
CA THR A 162 10.17 -7.29 9.55
C THR A 162 9.96 -6.34 8.39
N VAL A 163 10.21 -6.83 7.18
CA VAL A 163 9.99 -6.05 5.95
C VAL A 163 9.08 -6.83 5.00
N ARG A 164 8.41 -6.10 4.10
CA ARG A 164 7.40 -6.69 3.21
C ARG A 164 7.96 -7.58 2.12
N ASP A 165 9.16 -7.26 1.64
CA ASP A 165 9.72 -7.83 0.42
C ASP A 165 11.24 -7.95 0.48
N ASN A 166 11.77 -8.78 -0.42
CA ASN A 166 13.20 -9.05 -0.49
C ASN A 166 14.03 -7.81 -0.85
N TRP A 167 13.47 -6.89 -1.65
CA TRP A 167 14.18 -5.67 -2.03
C TRP A 167 14.44 -4.78 -0.81
N THR A 168 13.42 -4.56 0.01
CA THR A 168 13.53 -3.79 1.25
C THR A 168 14.54 -4.43 2.20
N ARG A 169 14.54 -5.77 2.32
CA ARG A 169 15.53 -6.52 3.08
C ARG A 169 16.95 -6.26 2.58
N THR A 170 17.18 -6.43 1.28
CA THR A 170 18.49 -6.18 0.65
C THR A 170 18.90 -4.73 0.84
N ALA A 171 18.00 -3.77 0.64
CA ALA A 171 18.31 -2.36 0.79
C ALA A 171 18.74 -2.00 2.21
N VAL A 172 18.12 -2.57 3.24
CA VAL A 172 18.53 -2.36 4.64
C VAL A 172 19.86 -3.05 4.92
N ASN A 173 19.96 -4.35 4.67
CA ASN A 173 21.14 -5.14 5.04
C ASN A 173 22.40 -4.66 4.30
N GLU A 174 22.32 -4.45 2.98
CA GLU A 174 23.48 -4.09 2.16
C GLU A 174 23.83 -2.60 2.31
N HIS A 175 22.86 -1.69 2.17
CA HIS A 175 23.18 -0.25 2.10
C HIS A 175 23.42 0.39 3.48
N ILE A 176 22.81 -0.16 4.55
CA ILE A 176 22.87 0.44 5.89
C ILE A 176 23.72 -0.41 6.84
N PHE A 177 23.64 -1.73 6.73
CA PHE A 177 24.32 -2.66 7.63
C PHE A 177 25.56 -3.32 7.02
N ALA A 178 26.01 -2.87 5.85
CA ALA A 178 27.22 -3.35 5.18
C ALA A 178 27.26 -4.88 5.01
N GLY A 179 26.10 -5.49 4.72
CA GLY A 179 25.93 -6.92 4.53
C GLY A 179 25.62 -7.71 5.80
N GLU A 180 25.62 -7.09 6.99
CA GLU A 180 25.15 -7.75 8.21
C GLU A 180 23.64 -8.04 8.10
N ASN A 181 23.24 -9.24 8.54
CA ASN A 181 21.86 -9.71 8.44
C ASN A 181 20.97 -9.11 9.53
N CYS A 182 20.71 -7.80 9.47
CA CYS A 182 19.84 -7.09 10.42
C CYS A 182 18.37 -7.48 10.25
N VAL A 183 17.90 -7.54 9.01
CA VAL A 183 16.54 -7.94 8.65
C VAL A 183 16.56 -9.37 8.13
N GLU A 184 16.03 -10.30 8.91
CA GLU A 184 15.96 -11.71 8.51
C GLU A 184 14.57 -12.12 8.01
N LEU A 185 13.55 -11.57 8.66
CA LEU A 185 12.16 -11.99 8.51
C LEU A 185 11.42 -11.14 7.47
N LEU A 186 10.79 -11.83 6.52
CA LEU A 186 9.79 -11.25 5.63
C LEU A 186 8.42 -11.44 6.25
N ASN A 187 7.62 -10.37 6.27
CA ASN A 187 6.23 -10.39 6.73
C ASN A 187 5.36 -9.79 5.62
N PRO A 188 4.34 -10.52 5.12
CA PRO A 188 3.52 -10.02 4.02
C PRO A 188 2.70 -8.78 4.44
N ASP A 189 2.11 -8.12 3.44
CA ASP A 189 1.18 -7.02 3.66
C ASP A 189 -0.05 -7.48 4.48
N PRO A 190 -0.54 -6.70 5.45
CA PRO A 190 -1.68 -7.07 6.28
C PRO A 190 -2.95 -7.32 5.46
N VAL A 191 -3.10 -6.71 4.27
CA VAL A 191 -4.26 -6.97 3.39
C VAL A 191 -4.42 -8.46 3.04
N VAL A 192 -3.37 -9.27 3.15
CA VAL A 192 -3.44 -10.74 2.97
C VAL A 192 -4.46 -11.40 3.90
N VAL A 193 -4.64 -10.90 5.12
CA VAL A 193 -5.58 -11.46 6.11
C VAL A 193 -6.92 -10.72 6.16
N LEU A 194 -7.12 -9.71 5.30
CA LEU A 194 -8.32 -8.88 5.34
C LEU A 194 -9.60 -9.71 5.12
N LYS A 195 -9.61 -10.65 4.18
CA LYS A 195 -10.76 -11.53 3.92
C LYS A 195 -11.24 -12.25 5.17
N ASP A 196 -10.30 -12.81 5.94
CA ASP A 196 -10.60 -13.59 7.13
C ASP A 196 -11.12 -12.72 8.29
N LEU A 197 -10.76 -11.43 8.29
CA LEU A 197 -11.18 -10.46 9.31
C LEU A 197 -12.56 -9.84 9.07
N LEU A 198 -13.07 -9.90 7.84
CA LEU A 198 -14.29 -9.19 7.46
C LEU A 198 -15.60 -9.92 7.82
N GLU A 199 -15.55 -11.21 8.18
CA GLU A 199 -16.71 -12.09 8.42
C GLU A 199 -17.77 -12.05 7.26
N ASP A 200 -18.89 -12.78 7.37
CA ASP A 200 -20.02 -12.71 6.41
C ASP A 200 -20.83 -11.39 6.48
N LYS A 201 -20.24 -10.34 7.06
CA LYS A 201 -20.92 -9.08 7.42
C LYS A 201 -20.90 -8.02 6.32
N LEU A 202 -20.36 -8.33 5.15
CA LEU A 202 -20.20 -7.35 4.09
C LEU A 202 -21.39 -7.29 3.15
N ASP A 203 -21.85 -6.06 2.97
CA ASP A 203 -22.87 -5.75 1.98
C ASP A 203 -22.27 -5.92 0.58
N THR A 204 -22.75 -6.93 -0.14
CA THR A 204 -22.40 -7.17 -1.54
C THR A 204 -23.29 -6.39 -2.50
N LEU A 205 -24.14 -5.46 -2.02
CA LEU A 205 -24.95 -4.61 -2.88
C LEU A 205 -24.10 -3.92 -3.94
N GLY A 206 -24.52 -4.03 -5.19
CA GLY A 206 -23.88 -3.35 -6.31
C GLY A 206 -22.71 -4.11 -6.95
N LEU A 207 -22.31 -5.28 -6.43
CA LEU A 207 -21.59 -6.24 -7.25
C LEU A 207 -22.49 -6.66 -8.43
N VAL A 208 -21.92 -6.99 -9.59
CA VAL A 208 -22.69 -7.55 -10.71
C VAL A 208 -23.49 -8.75 -10.19
N GLU A 209 -24.70 -8.98 -10.72
CA GLU A 209 -25.56 -10.10 -10.32
C GLU A 209 -24.75 -11.37 -10.08
N ALA A 210 -25.01 -12.07 -8.98
CA ALA A 210 -24.19 -13.17 -8.43
C ALA A 210 -23.85 -14.31 -9.43
N ASN A 211 -24.46 -14.34 -10.60
CA ASN A 211 -24.26 -15.33 -11.65
C ASN A 211 -23.34 -14.86 -12.80
N ASP A 212 -23.02 -13.57 -12.91
CA ASP A 212 -22.16 -13.06 -13.98
C ASP A 212 -20.68 -13.25 -13.63
N LYS A 213 -19.96 -13.97 -14.50
CA LYS A 213 -18.51 -14.08 -14.40
C LYS A 213 -17.85 -12.85 -15.00
N TYR A 214 -16.98 -12.20 -14.24
CA TYR A 214 -16.27 -11.02 -14.73
C TYR A 214 -14.78 -11.04 -14.42
N ILE A 215 -13.99 -10.43 -15.30
CA ILE A 215 -12.56 -10.20 -15.12
C ILE A 215 -12.34 -8.70 -15.02
N LEU A 216 -11.63 -8.26 -13.98
CA LEU A 216 -11.35 -6.84 -13.75
C LEU A 216 -10.00 -6.42 -14.32
N PHE A 217 -9.97 -5.21 -14.87
CA PHE A 217 -8.75 -4.57 -15.34
C PHE A 217 -8.53 -3.24 -14.65
N THR A 218 -7.27 -2.92 -14.41
CA THR A 218 -6.88 -1.56 -14.02
C THR A 218 -5.83 -1.02 -14.99
N PHE A 219 -6.18 0.06 -15.69
CA PHE A 219 -5.25 0.82 -16.52
C PHE A 219 -5.13 2.28 -16.03
N PRO A 220 -3.97 2.93 -16.22
CA PRO A 220 -3.82 4.35 -15.98
C PRO A 220 -4.77 5.20 -16.83
N VAL A 221 -5.19 6.34 -16.28
CA VAL A 221 -5.94 7.37 -17.02
C VAL A 221 -5.15 7.75 -18.28
N GLY A 222 -5.79 7.62 -19.45
CA GLY A 222 -5.18 7.98 -20.73
C GLY A 222 -4.11 7.00 -21.25
N ALA A 223 -4.03 5.78 -20.71
CA ALA A 223 -3.16 4.74 -21.27
C ALA A 223 -3.49 4.46 -22.75
N LYS A 224 -2.48 4.14 -23.55
CA LYS A 224 -2.65 3.76 -24.98
C LYS A 224 -1.90 2.50 -25.40
N ALA A 225 -0.85 2.15 -24.66
CA ALA A 225 0.10 1.10 -25.05
C ALA A 225 -0.50 -0.31 -25.19
N PRO A 226 -1.50 -0.75 -24.39
CA PRO A 226 -2.01 -2.13 -24.49
C PRO A 226 -3.29 -2.31 -25.33
N GLU A 227 -3.79 -1.30 -26.09
CA GLU A 227 -5.13 -1.33 -26.71
C GLU A 227 -5.39 -2.55 -27.61
N LYS A 228 -4.45 -2.87 -28.52
CA LYS A 228 -4.61 -4.03 -29.41
C LYS A 228 -4.67 -5.35 -28.65
N TRP A 229 -3.87 -5.49 -27.60
CA TRP A 229 -3.84 -6.69 -26.77
C TRP A 229 -5.12 -6.78 -25.93
N PHE A 230 -5.53 -5.68 -25.31
CA PHE A 230 -6.75 -5.57 -24.54
C PHE A 230 -7.99 -5.95 -25.38
N ASN A 231 -8.12 -5.39 -26.58
CA ASN A 231 -9.27 -5.69 -27.46
C ASN A 231 -9.32 -7.18 -27.83
N LYS A 232 -8.17 -7.82 -28.10
CA LYS A 232 -8.09 -9.27 -28.33
C LYS A 232 -8.46 -10.08 -27.08
N PHE A 233 -7.96 -9.67 -25.92
CA PHE A 233 -8.31 -10.29 -24.64
C PHE A 233 -9.82 -10.24 -24.39
N LYS A 234 -10.43 -9.05 -24.52
CA LYS A 234 -11.87 -8.83 -24.35
C LYS A 234 -12.69 -9.75 -25.26
N VAL A 235 -12.36 -9.83 -26.56
CA VAL A 235 -13.02 -10.75 -27.49
C VAL A 235 -12.94 -12.20 -27.02
N HIS A 236 -11.77 -12.67 -26.57
CA HIS A 236 -11.59 -14.05 -26.11
C HIS A 236 -12.26 -14.34 -24.76
N ALA A 237 -12.32 -13.37 -23.86
CA ALA A 237 -13.01 -13.47 -22.57
C ALA A 237 -14.54 -13.52 -22.78
N ASN A 238 -15.08 -12.61 -23.60
CA ASN A 238 -16.51 -12.53 -23.89
C ASN A 238 -17.00 -13.79 -24.60
N ALA A 239 -16.21 -14.33 -25.55
CA ALA A 239 -16.52 -15.60 -26.21
C ALA A 239 -16.57 -16.81 -25.25
N ARG A 240 -16.03 -16.68 -24.03
CA ARG A 240 -16.07 -17.69 -22.96
C ARG A 240 -17.07 -17.35 -21.85
N GLY A 241 -17.89 -16.32 -22.04
CA GLY A 241 -18.91 -15.90 -21.09
C GLY A 241 -18.39 -15.08 -19.90
N TYR A 242 -17.18 -14.51 -19.99
CA TYR A 242 -16.69 -13.55 -19.00
C TYR A 242 -16.92 -12.12 -19.49
N LYS A 243 -17.55 -11.27 -18.68
CA LYS A 243 -17.54 -9.81 -18.91
C LYS A 243 -16.18 -9.24 -18.53
N VAL A 244 -15.68 -8.27 -19.26
CA VAL A 244 -14.44 -7.55 -18.92
C VAL A 244 -14.79 -6.17 -18.39
N GLY A 245 -14.53 -5.97 -17.10
CA GLY A 245 -14.85 -4.74 -16.38
C GLY A 245 -13.63 -3.89 -16.08
N GLU A 246 -13.83 -2.57 -16.04
CA GLU A 246 -12.83 -1.65 -15.51
C GLU A 246 -12.97 -1.50 -14.00
N LEU A 247 -11.86 -1.67 -13.29
CA LEU A 247 -11.66 -1.25 -11.91
C LEU A 247 -10.90 0.08 -11.93
N PRO A 248 -11.60 1.22 -11.74
CA PRO A 248 -11.01 2.54 -11.86
C PRO A 248 -9.90 2.78 -10.83
N LEU A 249 -8.99 3.69 -11.18
CA LEU A 249 -8.05 4.26 -10.24
C LEU A 249 -8.71 5.43 -9.47
N PRO A 250 -8.12 5.88 -8.35
CA PRO A 250 -8.61 7.09 -7.67
C PRO A 250 -8.64 8.32 -8.57
N GLU A 251 -7.81 8.38 -9.61
CA GLU A 251 -7.78 9.49 -10.56
C GLU A 251 -8.88 9.39 -11.65
N GLY A 252 -9.55 8.24 -11.77
CA GLY A 252 -10.62 7.98 -12.73
C GLY A 252 -10.39 6.77 -13.63
N THR A 253 -11.06 6.78 -14.79
CA THR A 253 -11.07 5.69 -15.78
C THR A 253 -10.02 5.88 -16.87
N SER A 254 -9.63 4.79 -17.52
CA SER A 254 -8.64 4.76 -18.59
C SER A 254 -9.17 5.26 -19.94
N GLY A 255 -10.48 5.12 -20.17
CA GLY A 255 -11.14 5.47 -21.44
C GLY A 255 -11.17 4.34 -22.48
N PHE A 256 -10.80 3.12 -22.12
CA PHE A 256 -10.90 1.95 -22.99
C PHE A 256 -12.35 1.45 -23.06
N ASP A 257 -12.70 0.75 -24.14
CA ASP A 257 -14.01 0.15 -24.32
C ASP A 257 -14.13 -1.14 -23.48
N PHE A 258 -14.59 -1.02 -22.23
CA PHE A 258 -14.92 -2.15 -21.35
C PHE A 258 -16.38 -2.59 -21.53
N ASP A 259 -16.75 -3.80 -21.11
CA ASP A 259 -18.15 -4.22 -21.10
C ASP A 259 -18.95 -3.49 -20.00
N PHE A 260 -18.27 -3.12 -18.92
CA PHE A 260 -18.79 -2.26 -17.87
C PHE A 260 -17.65 -1.55 -17.14
N VAL A 261 -17.98 -0.47 -16.45
CA VAL A 261 -17.08 0.24 -15.55
C VAL A 261 -17.67 0.15 -14.15
N ILE A 262 -16.85 -0.22 -13.16
CA ILE A 262 -17.32 -0.26 -11.78
C ILE A 262 -17.79 1.14 -11.35
N PRO A 263 -18.95 1.27 -10.67
CA PRO A 263 -19.48 2.55 -10.23
C PRO A 263 -18.46 3.39 -9.45
N TYR A 264 -18.50 4.70 -9.70
CA TYR A 264 -17.61 5.69 -9.12
C TYR A 264 -18.46 6.83 -8.52
N PRO A 265 -18.19 7.31 -7.29
CA PRO A 265 -17.05 6.98 -6.47
C PRO A 265 -17.16 5.59 -5.80
N ILE A 266 -16.01 5.03 -5.45
CA ILE A 266 -15.90 3.71 -4.85
C ILE A 266 -15.23 3.79 -3.48
N ASP A 267 -15.89 3.23 -2.47
CA ASP A 267 -15.32 3.04 -1.13
C ASP A 267 -14.17 2.00 -1.17
N PRO A 268 -13.06 2.18 -0.44
CA PRO A 268 -11.94 1.22 -0.46
C PRO A 268 -12.30 -0.23 -0.13
N LEU A 269 -13.27 -0.47 0.76
CA LEU A 269 -13.73 -1.84 1.05
C LEU A 269 -14.60 -2.38 -0.08
N GLN A 270 -15.44 -1.54 -0.69
CA GLN A 270 -16.18 -1.93 -1.89
C GLN A 270 -15.22 -2.28 -3.05
N TRP A 271 -14.16 -1.50 -3.21
CA TRP A 271 -13.09 -1.76 -4.18
C TRP A 271 -12.42 -3.12 -3.94
N TYR A 272 -12.17 -3.49 -2.67
CA TYR A 272 -11.66 -4.81 -2.30
C TYR A 272 -12.65 -5.92 -2.61
N LEU A 273 -13.94 -5.73 -2.31
CA LEU A 273 -15.00 -6.71 -2.59
C LEU A 273 -15.12 -7.00 -4.10
N TRP A 274 -15.06 -5.99 -4.94
CA TRP A 274 -15.07 -6.16 -6.40
C TRP A 274 -13.97 -7.10 -6.89
N LEU A 275 -12.76 -6.98 -6.33
CA LEU A 275 -11.64 -7.86 -6.63
C LEU A 275 -11.89 -9.28 -6.13
N MET A 276 -12.32 -9.43 -4.86
CA MET A 276 -12.55 -10.74 -4.23
C MET A 276 -13.60 -11.59 -4.95
N HIS A 277 -14.63 -10.95 -5.50
CA HIS A 277 -15.72 -11.63 -6.21
C HIS A 277 -15.48 -11.76 -7.72
N SER A 278 -14.35 -11.25 -8.23
CA SER A 278 -14.01 -11.40 -9.65
C SER A 278 -13.55 -12.82 -9.99
N SER A 279 -13.73 -13.23 -11.24
CA SER A 279 -13.15 -14.46 -11.78
C SER A 279 -11.66 -14.32 -12.12
N GLY A 280 -11.15 -13.09 -12.12
CA GLY A 280 -9.74 -12.80 -12.28
C GLY A 280 -9.45 -11.30 -12.38
N PHE A 281 -8.19 -10.94 -12.21
CA PHE A 281 -7.73 -9.55 -12.26
C PHE A 281 -6.55 -9.36 -13.22
N VAL A 282 -6.48 -8.22 -13.90
CA VAL A 282 -5.33 -7.80 -14.71
C VAL A 282 -4.96 -6.36 -14.38
N GLY A 283 -3.73 -6.11 -13.96
CA GLY A 283 -3.30 -4.73 -13.68
C GLY A 283 -1.87 -4.63 -13.19
N MET A 284 -1.47 -3.44 -12.74
CA MET A 284 -0.06 -3.11 -12.44
C MET A 284 0.22 -2.80 -10.96
N ARG A 285 -0.83 -2.50 -10.17
CA ARG A 285 -0.65 -2.02 -8.79
C ARG A 285 -0.55 -3.20 -7.82
N PHE A 286 0.27 -3.04 -6.78
CA PHE A 286 0.56 -4.05 -5.76
C PHE A 286 -0.69 -4.49 -4.98
N HIS A 287 -1.43 -3.56 -4.38
CA HIS A 287 -2.56 -3.90 -3.51
C HIS A 287 -3.72 -4.67 -4.19
N PRO A 288 -4.08 -4.42 -5.47
CA PRO A 288 -5.05 -5.29 -6.14
C PRO A 288 -4.54 -6.74 -6.26
N VAL A 289 -3.26 -6.93 -6.55
CA VAL A 289 -2.63 -8.26 -6.61
C VAL A 289 -2.68 -8.94 -5.24
N VAL A 290 -2.28 -8.24 -4.17
CA VAL A 290 -2.36 -8.76 -2.79
C VAL A 290 -3.79 -9.13 -2.41
N SER A 291 -4.77 -8.30 -2.79
CA SER A 291 -6.19 -8.57 -2.54
C SER A 291 -6.65 -9.84 -3.25
N CYS A 292 -6.21 -10.06 -4.50
CA CYS A 292 -6.49 -11.28 -5.24
C CYS A 292 -5.84 -12.52 -4.61
N ILE A 293 -4.59 -12.41 -4.13
CA ILE A 293 -3.90 -13.48 -3.41
C ILE A 293 -4.69 -13.87 -2.16
N SER A 294 -5.11 -12.89 -1.35
CA SER A 294 -5.96 -13.10 -0.16
C SER A 294 -7.25 -13.84 -0.50
N ALA A 295 -7.89 -13.46 -1.62
CA ALA A 295 -9.17 -14.02 -2.02
C ALA A 295 -9.09 -15.38 -2.72
N GLY A 296 -7.92 -15.78 -3.22
CA GLY A 296 -7.76 -16.93 -4.11
C GLY A 296 -8.19 -16.64 -5.55
N VAL A 297 -8.19 -15.37 -5.95
CA VAL A 297 -8.58 -14.91 -7.29
C VAL A 297 -7.36 -14.96 -8.23
N PRO A 298 -7.43 -15.62 -9.39
CA PRO A 298 -6.35 -15.62 -10.37
C PRO A 298 -6.05 -14.20 -10.88
N PHE A 299 -4.78 -13.85 -11.08
CA PHE A 299 -4.41 -12.53 -11.58
C PHE A 299 -3.25 -12.55 -12.58
N ILE A 300 -3.19 -11.50 -13.41
CA ILE A 300 -2.05 -11.16 -14.26
C ILE A 300 -1.52 -9.80 -13.80
N SER A 301 -0.29 -9.79 -13.29
CA SER A 301 0.41 -8.55 -12.98
C SER A 301 1.20 -8.07 -14.19
N ILE A 302 0.86 -6.89 -14.71
CA ILE A 302 1.60 -6.23 -15.78
C ILE A 302 2.75 -5.45 -15.14
N ASP A 303 3.98 -5.89 -15.35
CA ASP A 303 5.16 -5.16 -14.87
C ASP A 303 5.50 -4.00 -15.82
N SER A 304 5.05 -2.80 -15.44
CA SER A 304 5.43 -1.57 -16.14
C SER A 304 6.79 -1.01 -15.69
N TYR A 305 7.32 -1.44 -14.54
CA TYR A 305 8.55 -0.92 -13.94
C TYR A 305 9.79 -1.55 -14.58
N GLY A 306 9.75 -2.85 -14.92
CA GLY A 306 10.83 -3.58 -15.58
C GLY A 306 11.11 -3.18 -17.04
N SER A 307 10.11 -2.63 -17.73
CA SER A 307 10.18 -2.28 -19.17
C SER A 307 11.03 -1.05 -19.52
N SER A 308 11.37 -0.24 -18.52
CA SER A 308 12.10 1.02 -18.71
C SER A 308 13.61 0.81 -18.92
N SER A 309 14.16 -0.37 -18.61
CA SER A 309 15.57 -0.61 -18.83
C SER A 309 15.86 -0.80 -20.33
N SER A 310 16.73 0.04 -20.86
CA SER A 310 17.38 -0.16 -22.17
C SER A 310 17.93 -1.58 -22.31
N PHE A 311 18.30 -2.20 -21.17
CA PHE A 311 18.76 -3.57 -21.05
C PHE A 311 17.71 -4.61 -21.47
N VAL A 312 16.46 -4.52 -21.02
CA VAL A 312 15.39 -5.46 -21.42
C VAL A 312 15.06 -5.32 -22.92
N LYS A 313 15.13 -4.10 -23.48
CA LYS A 313 15.03 -3.88 -24.92
C LYS A 313 16.18 -4.52 -25.69
N VAL A 314 17.41 -4.43 -25.18
CA VAL A 314 18.59 -5.09 -25.77
C VAL A 314 18.50 -6.60 -25.69
N LEU A 315 18.07 -7.16 -24.55
CA LEU A 315 17.83 -8.61 -24.41
C LEU A 315 16.74 -9.10 -25.38
N SER A 316 15.73 -8.26 -25.66
CA SER A 316 14.72 -8.56 -26.68
C SER A 316 15.25 -8.48 -28.10
N LEU A 317 16.08 -7.50 -28.43
CA LEU A 317 16.74 -7.40 -29.72
C LEU A 317 17.71 -8.57 -29.97
N LEU A 318 18.39 -9.03 -28.92
CA LEU A 318 19.33 -10.15 -28.97
C LEU A 318 18.63 -11.52 -28.87
N GLY A 319 17.29 -11.56 -28.77
CA GLY A 319 16.51 -12.81 -28.76
C GLY A 319 16.57 -13.60 -27.45
N PHE A 320 17.20 -13.06 -26.40
CA PHE A 320 17.28 -13.67 -25.07
C PHE A 320 15.98 -13.50 -24.27
N TYR A 321 15.13 -12.55 -24.64
CA TYR A 321 13.87 -12.28 -23.94
C TYR A 321 12.82 -11.70 -24.88
N ARG A 322 11.72 -12.40 -25.18
CA ARG A 322 10.64 -11.82 -26.00
C ARG A 322 9.74 -10.94 -25.14
N ILE A 323 9.79 -9.64 -25.35
CA ILE A 323 8.69 -8.75 -24.93
C ILE A 323 7.52 -9.08 -25.86
N SER A 324 6.51 -9.76 -25.34
CA SER A 324 5.31 -10.17 -26.09
C SER A 324 4.46 -8.98 -26.51
#